data_AF-A0A2D8UYT8-F1
#
_entry.id   AF-A0A2D8UYT8-F1
#
_cell.length_a   1.000
_cell.length_b   1.000
_cell.length_c   1.000
_cell.angle_alpha   90.00
_cell.angle_beta   90.00
_cell.angle_gamma   90.00
#
_symmetry.space_group_name_H-M   'P 1'
#
loop_
_entity.id
_entity.type
_entity.pdbx_description
1 polymer ?
#
loop_
_entity_poly.entity_id
_entity_poly.type
_entity_poly.pdbx_seq_one_letter_code
_entity_poly.pdbx_strand_id
1 'polypeptide(L)'
;MRLRLKEEPREWLKFTASTGVMFGLLWTLGRWKQWHTLALWAGFIPGCVAVIACWLHPRLFRGYYRMGMRFFHFIGRRISTLALTLFFFGCLTPMAWMLRFMGKDLLKLHRPGNIKTNWESPRSSGGHDKMF
;
A
#
# COMPACT_ATOMS: atom_id res chain seq x y z
N MET A 1 12.46 -0.80 -10.72
CA MET A 1 11.86 -2.09 -11.10
C MET A 1 11.02 -1.90 -12.35
N ARG A 2 11.18 -2.76 -13.37
CA ARG A 2 10.32 -2.72 -14.58
C ARG A 2 8.97 -3.35 -14.23
N LEU A 3 7.88 -2.69 -14.59
CA LEU A 3 6.53 -3.22 -14.44
C LEU A 3 6.31 -4.38 -15.43
N ARG A 4 6.26 -5.63 -14.94
CA ARG A 4 5.75 -6.77 -15.71
C ARG A 4 4.23 -6.79 -15.58
N LEU A 5 3.56 -6.16 -16.54
CA LEU A 5 2.10 -6.20 -16.65
C LEU A 5 1.69 -7.53 -17.29
N LYS A 6 0.77 -8.27 -16.66
CA LYS A 6 0.11 -9.41 -17.28
C LYS A 6 -0.89 -8.87 -18.30
N GLU A 7 -0.57 -8.99 -19.58
CA GLU A 7 -1.42 -8.51 -20.66
C GLU A 7 -2.49 -9.54 -21.03
N GLU A 8 -3.22 -10.03 -20.02
CA GLU A 8 -4.34 -10.93 -20.20
C GLU A 8 -5.65 -10.13 -20.36
N PRO A 9 -6.51 -10.46 -21.35
CA PRO A 9 -7.76 -9.71 -21.59
C PRO A 9 -8.72 -9.77 -20.38
N ARG A 10 -8.62 -10.81 -19.55
CA ARG A 10 -9.39 -10.95 -18.31
C ARG A 10 -9.00 -9.92 -17.26
N GLU A 11 -7.73 -9.54 -17.17
CA GLU A 11 -7.27 -8.54 -16.20
C GLU A 11 -7.76 -7.13 -16.57
N TRP A 12 -7.86 -6.83 -17.86
CA TRP A 12 -8.42 -5.56 -18.34
C TRP A 12 -9.90 -5.46 -17.98
N LEU A 13 -10.65 -6.56 -18.12
CA LEU A 13 -12.07 -6.60 -17.78
C LEU A 13 -12.30 -6.45 -16.27
N LYS A 14 -11.48 -7.09 -15.42
CA LYS A 14 -11.54 -6.90 -13.97
C LYS A 14 -11.24 -5.46 -13.56
N PHE A 15 -10.27 -4.82 -14.20
CA PHE A 15 -9.94 -3.42 -13.96
C PHE A 15 -11.12 -2.52 -14.32
N THR A 16 -11.66 -2.63 -15.53
CA THR A 16 -12.82 -1.85 -15.97
C THR A 16 -14.07 -2.13 -15.13
N ALA A 17 -14.31 -3.39 -14.75
CA ALA A 17 -15.41 -3.77 -13.86
C ALA A 17 -15.24 -3.13 -12.47
N SER A 18 -14.03 -3.14 -11.89
CA SER A 18 -13.76 -2.48 -10.61
C SER A 18 -14.01 -0.98 -10.68
N THR A 19 -13.64 -0.33 -11.79
CA THR A 19 -13.91 1.09 -12.03
C THR A 19 -15.41 1.34 -12.18
N GLY A 20 -16.13 0.49 -12.91
CA GLY A 20 -17.58 0.56 -13.06
C GLY A 20 -18.32 0.40 -11.72
N VAL A 21 -17.88 -0.53 -10.86
CA VAL A 21 -18.42 -0.71 -9.51
C VAL A 21 -18.17 0.53 -8.65
N MET A 22 -16.98 1.14 -8.73
CA MET A 22 -16.68 2.38 -8.02
C MET A 22 -17.62 3.52 -8.42
N PHE A 23 -17.86 3.71 -9.72
CA PHE A 23 -18.84 4.70 -10.20
C PHE A 23 -20.28 4.35 -9.81
N GLY A 24 -20.64 3.07 -9.81
CA GLY A 24 -21.95 2.58 -9.34
C GLY A 24 -22.19 2.85 -7.86
N LEU A 25 -21.17 2.67 -7.01
CA LEU A 25 -21.23 2.98 -5.57
C LEU A 25 -21.35 4.49 -5.32
N LEU A 26 -20.60 5.31 -6.06
CA LEU A 26 -20.74 6.77 -5.98
C LEU A 26 -22.16 7.22 -6.37
N TRP A 27 -22.75 6.57 -7.37
CA TRP A 27 -24.15 6.79 -7.77
C TRP A 27 -25.14 6.43 -6.67
N THR A 28 -25.02 5.25 -6.03
CA THR A 28 -25.94 4.84 -4.96
C THR A 28 -25.83 5.72 -3.72
N LEU A 29 -24.62 6.10 -3.33
CA LEU A 29 -24.39 7.04 -2.22
C LEU A 29 -24.90 8.46 -2.53
N GLY A 30 -24.71 8.94 -3.77
CA GLY A 30 -25.24 10.23 -4.22
C GLY A 30 -26.77 10.27 -4.24
N ARG A 31 -27.40 9.16 -4.63
CA ARG A 31 -28.86 8.99 -4.58
C ARG A 31 -29.40 9.02 -3.15
N TRP A 32 -28.68 8.42 -2.20
CA TRP A 32 -29.06 8.42 -0.79
C TRP A 32 -29.07 9.84 -0.18
N LYS A 33 -28.17 10.71 -0.66
CA LYS A 33 -28.07 12.11 -0.22
C LYS A 33 -29.02 13.09 -0.94
N GLN A 34 -29.93 12.59 -1.81
CA GLN A 34 -30.89 13.40 -2.59
C GLN A 34 -30.29 14.55 -3.40
N TRP A 35 -29.04 14.40 -3.87
CA TRP A 35 -28.47 15.35 -4.85
C TRP A 35 -29.03 15.05 -6.23
N HIS A 36 -30.26 15.46 -6.50
CA HIS A 36 -31.00 15.21 -7.76
C HIS A 36 -30.51 16.04 -8.96
N THR A 37 -29.20 16.11 -9.18
CA THR A 37 -28.64 16.80 -10.34
C THR A 37 -28.28 15.80 -11.43
N LEU A 38 -28.53 16.18 -12.69
CA LEU A 38 -28.15 15.45 -13.92
C LEU A 38 -26.72 14.88 -13.91
N ALA A 39 -25.82 15.48 -13.12
CA ALA A 39 -24.44 15.03 -12.91
C ALA A 39 -24.30 13.59 -12.42
N LEU A 40 -25.27 13.04 -11.68
CA LEU A 40 -25.20 11.66 -11.22
C LEU A 40 -25.48 10.68 -12.38
N TRP A 41 -26.45 10.96 -13.28
CA TRP A 41 -26.78 10.07 -14.41
C TRP A 41 -25.61 9.98 -15.38
N ALA A 42 -24.79 11.04 -15.42
CA ALA A 42 -23.53 11.12 -16.13
C ALA A 42 -22.42 10.21 -15.57
N GLY A 43 -22.61 9.50 -14.45
CA GLY A 43 -21.64 8.53 -13.93
C GLY A 43 -21.98 7.08 -14.26
N PHE A 44 -23.24 6.68 -14.07
CA PHE A 44 -23.68 5.29 -14.20
C PHE A 44 -23.71 4.80 -15.65
N ILE A 45 -24.31 5.59 -16.55
CA ILE A 45 -24.43 5.26 -17.98
C ILE A 45 -23.05 5.10 -18.63
N PRO A 46 -22.10 6.05 -18.51
CA PRO A 46 -20.78 5.88 -19.09
C PRO A 46 -19.96 4.77 -18.40
N GLY A 47 -20.20 4.47 -17.12
CA GLY A 47 -19.59 3.32 -16.45
C GLY A 47 -20.03 2.00 -17.09
N CYS A 48 -21.33 1.81 -17.33
CA CYS A 48 -21.86 0.64 -18.02
C CYS A 48 -21.40 0.58 -19.49
N VAL A 49 -21.43 1.72 -20.20
CA VAL A 49 -20.95 1.81 -21.59
C VAL A 49 -19.46 1.50 -21.68
N ALA A 50 -18.64 1.92 -20.70
CA ALA A 50 -17.21 1.61 -20.67
C ALA A 50 -16.95 0.11 -20.45
N VAL A 51 -17.74 -0.56 -19.60
CA VAL A 51 -17.67 -2.01 -19.40
C VAL A 51 -18.05 -2.76 -20.68
N ILE A 52 -19.13 -2.35 -21.34
CA ILE A 52 -19.62 -2.94 -22.59
C ILE A 52 -18.62 -2.70 -23.74
N ALA A 53 -18.09 -1.47 -23.88
CA ALA A 53 -17.09 -1.12 -24.87
C ALA A 53 -15.77 -1.87 -24.66
N CYS A 54 -15.38 -2.11 -23.41
CA CYS A 54 -14.23 -2.95 -23.09
C CYS A 54 -14.44 -4.42 -23.46
N TRP A 55 -15.68 -4.90 -23.41
CA TRP A 55 -16.06 -6.26 -23.82
C TRP A 55 -16.03 -6.41 -25.35
N LEU A 56 -16.52 -5.41 -26.09
CA LEU A 56 -16.56 -5.39 -27.55
C LEU A 56 -15.19 -5.15 -28.20
N HIS A 57 -14.32 -4.34 -27.60
CA HIS A 57 -13.04 -3.96 -28.19
C HIS A 57 -11.87 -3.97 -27.19
N PRO A 58 -11.42 -5.15 -26.73
CA PRO A 58 -10.42 -5.28 -25.67
C PRO A 58 -9.06 -4.65 -26.03
N ARG A 59 -8.73 -4.56 -27.32
CA ARG A 59 -7.44 -4.00 -27.80
C ARG A 59 -7.28 -2.51 -27.54
N LEU A 60 -8.37 -1.73 -27.56
CA LEU A 60 -8.33 -0.28 -27.26
C LEU A 60 -8.09 -0.02 -25.77
N PHE A 61 -8.64 -0.87 -24.90
CA PHE A 61 -8.48 -0.77 -23.44
C PHE A 61 -7.09 -1.18 -22.93
N ARG A 62 -6.26 -1.84 -23.74
CA ARG A 62 -4.86 -2.14 -23.41
C ARG A 62 -4.04 -0.88 -23.11
N GLY A 63 -4.26 0.19 -23.87
CA GLY A 63 -3.60 1.49 -23.67
C GLY A 63 -4.02 2.14 -22.35
N TYR A 64 -5.33 2.15 -22.09
CA TYR A 64 -5.90 2.69 -20.86
C TYR A 64 -5.40 1.96 -19.60
N TYR A 65 -5.45 0.62 -19.60
CA TYR A 65 -4.94 -0.20 -18.51
C TYR A 65 -3.45 0.06 -18.24
N ARG A 66 -2.62 0.16 -19.29
CA ARG A 66 -1.19 0.43 -19.14
C ARG A 66 -0.91 1.80 -18.54
N MET A 67 -1.62 2.83 -18.96
CA MET A 67 -1.47 4.18 -18.41
C MET A 67 -1.97 4.24 -16.96
N GLY A 68 -3.14 3.67 -16.69
CA GLY A 68 -3.71 3.58 -15.34
C GLY A 68 -2.75 2.87 -14.38
N MET A 69 -2.25 1.68 -14.74
CA MET A 69 -1.33 0.95 -13.88
C MET A 69 0.00 1.66 -13.65
N ARG A 70 0.54 2.36 -14.66
CA ARG A 70 1.75 3.19 -14.46
C ARG A 70 1.49 4.33 -13.48
N PHE A 71 0.34 4.99 -13.62
CA PHE A 71 -0.06 6.09 -12.76
C PHE A 71 -0.26 5.61 -11.31
N PHE A 72 -1.06 4.57 -11.10
CA PHE A 72 -1.27 3.96 -9.78
C PHE A 72 0.03 3.43 -9.18
N HIS A 73 0.92 2.86 -9.98
CA HIS A 73 2.22 2.42 -9.49
C HIS A 73 3.11 3.60 -9.03
N PHE A 74 3.14 4.68 -9.80
CA PHE A 74 3.93 5.87 -9.44
C PHE A 74 3.39 6.52 -8.17
N ILE A 75 2.07 6.68 -8.09
CA ILE A 75 1.38 7.20 -6.90
C ILE A 75 1.61 6.29 -5.71
N GLY A 76 1.36 4.98 -5.87
CA GLY A 76 1.54 3.99 -4.82
C GLY A 76 2.96 4.03 -4.27
N ARG A 77 3.98 4.12 -5.15
CA ARG A 77 5.37 4.26 -4.71
C ARG A 77 5.58 5.51 -3.85
N ARG A 78 5.07 6.66 -4.26
CA ARG A 78 5.23 7.91 -3.50
C ARG A 78 4.47 7.88 -2.18
N ILE A 79 3.22 7.40 -2.19
CA ILE A 79 2.38 7.28 -1.00
C ILE A 79 2.98 6.28 -0.02
N SER A 80 3.44 5.10 -0.48
CA SER A 80 4.05 4.11 0.39
C SER A 80 5.33 4.64 1.04
N THR A 81 6.19 5.34 0.28
CA THR A 81 7.37 5.98 0.87
C THR A 81 6.96 7.03 1.89
N LEU A 82 5.97 7.87 1.58
CA LEU A 82 5.51 8.92 2.49
C LEU A 82 4.88 8.33 3.75
N ALA A 83 4.02 7.32 3.61
CA ALA A 83 3.37 6.62 4.72
C ALA A 83 4.39 5.93 5.62
N LEU A 84 5.39 5.25 5.05
CA LEU A 84 6.44 4.59 5.83
C LEU A 84 7.31 5.63 6.55
N THR A 85 7.64 6.73 5.89
CA THR A 85 8.39 7.85 6.49
C THR A 85 7.59 8.44 7.66
N LEU A 86 6.32 8.75 7.44
CA LEU A 86 5.45 9.31 8.46
C LEU A 86 5.24 8.34 9.63
N PHE A 87 5.12 7.04 9.37
CA PHE A 87 5.05 6.04 10.42
C PHE A 87 6.34 5.98 11.24
N PHE A 88 7.50 6.00 10.59
CA PHE A 88 8.77 5.93 11.29
C PHE A 88 9.03 7.19 12.14
N PHE A 89 8.83 8.37 11.56
CA PHE A 89 9.06 9.64 12.26
C PHE A 89 7.93 10.02 13.22
N GLY A 90 6.68 9.68 12.89
CA GLY A 90 5.50 10.05 13.67
C GLY A 90 5.12 9.04 14.75
N CYS A 91 5.43 7.75 14.58
CA CYS A 91 5.12 6.73 15.57
C CYS A 91 6.39 6.17 16.22
N LEU A 92 7.32 5.67 15.40
CA LEU A 92 8.47 4.90 15.90
C LEU A 92 9.50 5.78 16.63
N THR A 93 9.79 6.96 16.10
CA THR A 93 10.76 7.90 16.67
C THR A 93 10.31 8.47 18.03
N PRO A 94 9.07 8.98 18.19
CA PRO A 94 8.61 9.42 19.51
C PRO A 94 8.47 8.26 20.50
N MET A 95 8.12 7.06 20.04
CA MET A 95 8.10 5.87 20.90
C MET A 95 9.50 5.54 21.44
N ALA A 96 10.53 5.59 20.58
CA ALA A 96 11.92 5.40 20.98
C ALA A 96 12.39 6.51 21.95
N TRP A 97 11.99 7.76 21.72
CA TRP A 97 12.25 8.87 22.65
C TRP A 97 11.58 8.68 24.01
N MET A 98 10.30 8.27 24.05
CA MET A 98 9.61 7.95 25.31
C MET A 98 10.33 6.83 26.08
N LEU A 99 10.73 5.76 25.40
CA LEU A 99 11.51 4.68 26.03
C LEU A 99 12.85 5.17 26.60
N ARG A 100 13.52 6.08 25.89
CA ARG A 100 14.76 6.71 26.34
C ARG A 100 14.53 7.60 27.57
N PHE A 101 13.45 8.39 27.60
CA PHE A 101 13.05 9.16 28.79
C PHE A 101 12.70 8.27 29.98
N MET A 102 12.14 7.08 29.74
CA MET A 102 11.88 6.08 30.78
C MET A 102 13.14 5.32 31.25
N GLY A 103 14.33 5.70 30.76
CA GLY A 103 15.61 5.08 31.16
C GLY A 103 15.81 3.66 30.63
N LYS A 104 14.94 3.17 29.73
CA LYS A 104 15.07 1.84 29.13
C LYS A 104 16.03 1.90 27.95
N ASP A 105 17.32 1.68 28.20
CA ASP A 105 18.30 1.45 27.14
C ASP A 105 18.22 0.00 26.63
N LEU A 106 17.18 -0.30 25.84
CA LEU A 106 16.95 -1.64 25.28
C LEU A 106 18.08 -2.10 24.36
N LEU A 107 18.87 -1.17 23.80
CA LEU A 107 19.98 -1.48 22.91
C LEU A 107 21.34 -1.48 23.62
N LYS A 108 21.41 -1.15 24.92
CA LYS A 108 22.68 -0.89 25.64
C LYS A 108 23.63 -0.04 24.78
N LEU A 109 23.11 0.96 24.07
CA LEU A 109 23.88 1.69 23.07
C LEU A 109 24.96 2.56 23.73
N HIS A 110 24.79 2.85 25.02
CA HIS A 110 25.82 3.46 25.84
C HIS A 110 26.96 2.46 26.10
N ARG A 111 28.02 2.51 25.28
CA ARG A 111 29.28 1.82 25.57
C ARG A 111 29.85 2.41 26.88
N PRO A 112 30.02 1.62 27.96
CA PRO A 112 30.82 2.10 29.06
C PRO A 112 32.24 2.30 28.52
N GLY A 113 32.85 3.44 28.84
CA GLY A 113 34.09 3.95 28.22
C GLY A 113 35.35 3.10 28.42
N ASN A 114 35.21 1.86 28.88
CA ASN A 114 36.31 0.96 29.22
C ASN A 114 36.03 -0.50 28.80
N ILE A 115 35.63 -0.72 27.54
CA ILE A 115 35.56 -2.08 26.98
C ILE A 115 36.37 -2.15 25.69
N LYS A 116 37.35 -3.07 25.64
CA LYS A 116 38.20 -3.32 24.46
C LYS A 116 37.50 -4.12 23.36
N THR A 117 36.37 -4.79 23.65
CA THR A 117 35.66 -5.65 22.69
C THR A 117 34.15 -5.62 22.93
N ASN A 118 33.31 -5.69 21.87
CA ASN A 118 31.85 -5.77 21.99
C ASN A 118 31.36 -7.23 22.11
N TRP A 119 32.25 -8.20 22.32
CA TRP A 119 31.87 -9.61 22.46
C TRP A 119 31.23 -9.83 23.82
N GLU A 120 29.92 -10.11 23.84
CA GLU A 120 29.26 -10.62 25.03
C GLU A 120 29.56 -12.12 25.15
N SER A 121 29.98 -12.57 26.34
CA SER A 121 30.13 -14.00 26.60
C SER A 121 28.78 -14.69 26.44
N PRO A 122 28.71 -15.88 25.82
CA PRO A 122 27.49 -16.67 25.78
C PRO A 122 26.90 -16.80 27.19
N ARG A 123 25.59 -16.59 27.34
CA ARG A 123 24.92 -16.84 28.64
C ARG A 123 25.23 -18.26 29.09
N SER A 124 25.68 -18.43 30.33
CA SER A 124 25.99 -19.73 30.93
C SER A 124 24.74 -20.58 31.24
N SER A 125 23.69 -20.48 30.43
CA SER A 125 22.45 -21.21 30.61
C SER A 125 22.19 -22.13 29.43
N GLY A 126 22.62 -23.38 29.60
CA GLY A 126 22.28 -24.51 28.74
C GLY A 126 23.45 -24.98 27.90
N GLY A 127 24.30 -25.84 28.47
CA GLY A 127 25.32 -26.56 27.73
C GLY A 127 24.73 -27.22 26.49
N HIS A 128 25.40 -27.04 25.36
CA HIS A 128 25.09 -27.70 24.09
C HIS A 128 25.25 -29.23 24.16
N ASP A 129 25.75 -29.74 25.29
CA ASP A 129 25.91 -31.16 25.62
C ASP A 129 24.58 -31.93 25.74
N LYS A 130 23.43 -31.26 25.64
CA LYS A 130 22.10 -31.91 25.66
C LYS A 130 21.52 -32.20 24.27
N MET A 131 22.25 -31.94 23.20
CA MET A 131 21.73 -32.08 21.82
C MET A 131 22.24 -33.32 21.07
N PHE A 132 23.11 -34.14 21.68
CA PHE A 132 23.61 -35.39 21.10
C PHE A 132 23.45 -36.55 22.08
#